data_AF-A0A0X3UPS3-F1
#
_entry.id   AF-A0A0X3UPS3-F1
#
_cell.length_a   1.000
_cell.length_b   1.000
_cell.length_c   1.000
_cell.angle_alpha   90.00
_cell.angle_beta   90.00
_cell.angle_gamma   90.00
#
_symmetry.space_group_name_H-M   'P 1'
#
loop_
_entity.id
_entity.type
_entity.pdbx_description
1 polymer ?
#
loop_
_entity_poly.entity_id
_entity_poly.type
_entity_poly.pdbx_seq_one_letter_code
_entity_poly.pdbx_strand_id
1 'polypeptide(L)'
;MATEFAFDEQILVLDGRVLEIFHSGTEETLRYHVAFLRISATPSGGGYKVRLGRAYGADDISGGRRWKMTAEQFDGFQRFIADAIAARDHPTAG
;
A
#
# COMPACT_ATOMS: atom_id res chain seq x y z
N MET A 1 9.71 -7.30 -12.31
CA MET A 1 10.56 -7.19 -11.11
C MET A 1 9.65 -6.75 -9.99
N ALA A 2 9.63 -7.47 -8.87
CA ALA A 2 8.79 -7.10 -7.74
C ALA A 2 9.49 -6.00 -6.94
N THR A 3 8.73 -5.01 -6.48
CA THR A 3 9.20 -3.98 -5.55
C THR A 3 8.76 -4.37 -4.15
N GLU A 4 9.66 -4.26 -3.17
CA GLU A 4 9.38 -4.64 -1.79
C GLU A 4 9.59 -3.45 -0.87
N PHE A 5 8.68 -3.28 0.10
CA PHE A 5 8.77 -2.26 1.13
C PHE A 5 8.38 -2.85 2.48
N ALA A 6 9.33 -2.86 3.42
CA ALA A 6 9.12 -3.37 4.77
C ALA A 6 9.15 -2.22 5.79
N PHE A 7 8.23 -2.28 6.75
CA PHE A 7 8.20 -1.38 7.91
C PHE A 7 7.54 -2.10 9.09
N ASP A 8 8.05 -1.89 10.30
CA ASP A 8 7.59 -2.60 11.50
C ASP A 8 7.48 -4.12 11.23
N GLU A 9 6.28 -4.68 11.37
CA GLU A 9 5.97 -6.09 11.10
C GLU A 9 5.23 -6.30 9.77
N GLN A 10 5.29 -5.33 8.86
CA GLN A 10 4.60 -5.35 7.58
C GLN A 10 5.60 -5.45 6.43
N ILE A 11 5.32 -6.33 5.48
CA ILE A 11 6.05 -6.42 4.22
C ILE A 11 5.05 -6.23 3.09
N LEU A 12 5.25 -5.21 2.28
CA LEU A 12 4.45 -4.91 1.11
C LEU A 12 5.24 -5.31 -0.12
N VAL A 13 4.63 -6.10 -0.99
CA VAL A 13 5.24 -6.61 -2.22
C VAL A 13 4.36 -6.20 -3.39
N LEU A 14 4.90 -5.41 -4.29
CA LEU A 14 4.26 -5.04 -5.55
C LEU A 14 4.83 -5.92 -6.66
N ASP A 15 4.04 -6.86 -7.15
CA ASP A 15 4.35 -7.67 -8.33
C ASP A 15 3.41 -7.28 -9.48
N GLY A 16 3.92 -6.44 -10.38
CA GLY A 16 3.15 -5.89 -11.49
C GLY A 16 1.88 -5.15 -11.02
N ARG A 17 0.72 -5.75 -11.23
CA ARG A 17 -0.59 -5.17 -10.88
C ARG A 17 -1.17 -5.66 -9.57
N VAL A 18 -0.37 -6.39 -8.80
CA VAL A 18 -0.80 -7.00 -7.56
C VAL A 18 0.05 -6.43 -6.43
N LEU A 19 -0.62 -5.88 -5.43
CA LEU A 19 -0.04 -5.55 -4.15
C LEU A 19 -0.38 -6.67 -3.14
N GLU A 20 0.64 -7.24 -2.54
CA GLU A 20 0.55 -8.22 -1.47
C GLU A 20 1.08 -7.62 -0.18
N ILE A 21 0.41 -7.93 0.93
CA ILE A 21 0.73 -7.41 2.27
C ILE A 21 0.86 -8.60 3.19
N PHE A 22 2.06 -8.80 3.68
CA PHE A 22 2.42 -9.83 4.64
C PHE A 22 2.57 -9.21 6.02
N HIS A 23 2.15 -9.93 7.04
CA HIS A 23 2.45 -9.62 8.43
C HIS A 23 3.54 -10.59 8.90
N SER A 24 4.70 -10.11 9.33
CA SER A 24 5.85 -10.99 9.68
C SER A 24 5.54 -11.98 10.81
N GLY A 25 4.62 -11.62 11.70
CA GLY A 25 4.16 -12.47 12.80
C GLY A 25 3.01 -13.43 12.50
N THR A 26 2.43 -13.43 11.29
CA THR A 26 1.29 -14.32 10.96
C THR A 26 1.39 -14.88 9.54
N GLU A 27 0.74 -16.01 9.28
CA GLU A 27 0.62 -16.56 7.92
C GLU A 27 -0.45 -15.82 7.09
N GLU A 28 -1.08 -14.77 7.64
CA GLU A 28 -2.11 -14.01 6.96
C GLU A 28 -1.53 -13.06 5.92
N THR A 29 -2.04 -13.19 4.69
CA THR A 29 -1.69 -12.33 3.57
C THR A 29 -2.93 -11.65 3.03
N LEU A 30 -2.79 -10.37 2.70
CA LEU A 30 -3.82 -9.62 1.98
C LEU A 30 -3.32 -9.29 0.58
N ARG A 31 -4.16 -9.53 -0.42
CA ARG A 31 -3.85 -9.31 -1.83
C ARG A 31 -4.83 -8.34 -2.46
N TYR A 32 -4.31 -7.32 -3.11
CA TYR A 32 -5.08 -6.29 -3.80
C TYR A 32 -4.62 -6.15 -5.24
N HIS A 33 -5.56 -6.10 -6.17
CA HIS A 33 -5.24 -5.63 -7.52
C HIS A 33 -5.17 -4.09 -7.51
N VAL A 34 -4.09 -3.51 -8.05
CA VAL A 34 -3.81 -2.06 -7.99
C VAL A 34 -4.92 -1.20 -8.59
N ALA A 35 -5.68 -1.73 -9.56
CA ALA A 35 -6.85 -1.04 -10.13
C ALA A 35 -7.96 -0.72 -9.11
N PHE A 36 -8.06 -1.49 -8.03
CA PHE A 36 -9.03 -1.27 -6.97
C PHE A 36 -8.37 -0.78 -5.68
N LEU A 37 -7.08 -0.47 -5.71
CA LEU A 37 -6.36 -0.02 -4.53
C LEU A 37 -6.65 1.45 -4.28
N ARG A 38 -7.04 1.78 -3.06
CA ARG A 38 -7.14 3.16 -2.60
C ARG A 38 -6.36 3.34 -1.31
N ILE A 39 -5.66 4.46 -1.25
CA ILE A 39 -4.80 4.83 -0.14
C ILE A 39 -5.19 6.22 0.32
N SER A 40 -5.24 6.40 1.63
CA SER A 40 -5.45 7.67 2.28
C SER A 40 -4.42 7.83 3.39
N ALA A 41 -3.75 8.97 3.44
CA ALA A 41 -2.81 9.30 4.48
C ALA A 41 -3.20 10.63 5.11
N THR A 42 -3.36 10.66 6.43
CA THR A 42 -3.67 11.88 7.17
C THR A 42 -2.59 12.15 8.22
N PRO A 43 -2.12 13.39 8.36
CA PRO A 43 -1.17 13.76 9.42
C PRO A 43 -1.76 13.44 10.80
N SER A 44 -0.97 12.82 11.68
CA SER A 44 -1.40 12.48 13.04
C SER A 44 -0.22 12.40 13.99
N GLY A 45 -0.13 13.38 14.91
CA GLY A 45 0.78 13.36 16.07
C GLY A 45 2.22 12.99 15.75
N GLY A 46 2.91 13.81 14.95
CA GLY A 46 4.33 13.63 14.58
C GLY A 46 4.60 12.62 13.45
N GLY A 47 3.56 11.99 12.90
CA GLY A 47 3.65 11.08 11.77
C GLY A 47 2.37 11.07 10.92
N TYR A 48 2.10 9.95 10.26
CA TYR A 48 0.97 9.78 9.36
C TYR A 48 0.14 8.57 9.72
N LYS A 49 -1.18 8.72 9.73
CA LYS A 49 -2.12 7.61 9.77
C LYS A 49 -2.43 7.23 8.32
N VAL A 50 -1.94 6.08 7.91
CA VAL A 50 -2.13 5.54 6.57
C VAL A 50 -3.22 4.48 6.58
N ARG A 51 -4.13 4.56 5.63
CA ARG A 51 -5.16 3.56 5.37
C ARG A 51 -5.02 3.09 3.94
N LEU A 52 -4.98 1.78 3.76
CA LEU A 52 -4.88 1.12 2.47
C LEU A 52 -5.95 0.04 2.39
N GLY A 53 -6.70 0.01 1.30
CA GLY A 53 -7.70 -1.03 1.08
C GLY A 53 -8.34 -0.93 -0.30
N ARG A 54 -9.51 -1.55 -0.45
CA ARG A 54 -10.26 -1.52 -1.70
C ARG A 54 -10.98 -0.18 -1.83
N ALA A 55 -10.89 0.46 -2.99
CA ALA A 55 -11.72 1.60 -3.35
C ALA A 55 -13.21 1.21 -3.25
N TYR A 56 -13.99 2.00 -2.50
CA TYR A 56 -15.42 1.83 -2.34
C TYR A 56 -16.08 3.19 -2.46
N GLY A 57 -17.01 3.36 -3.38
CA GLY A 57 -17.59 4.69 -3.65
C GLY A 57 -16.56 5.73 -4.15
N ALA A 58 -16.97 7.00 -4.18
CA ALA A 58 -16.17 8.09 -4.73
C ALA A 58 -14.95 8.44 -3.86
N ASP A 59 -15.05 8.28 -2.53
CA ASP A 59 -14.00 8.68 -1.58
C ASP A 59 -13.73 7.69 -0.44
N ASP A 60 -14.38 6.54 -0.44
CA ASP A 60 -14.25 5.57 0.65
C ASP A 60 -13.25 4.46 0.36
N ILE A 61 -12.72 3.92 1.45
CA ILE A 61 -11.87 2.73 1.46
C ILE A 61 -12.65 1.66 2.24
N SER A 62 -12.95 0.54 1.60
CA SER A 62 -13.55 -0.62 2.27
C SER A 62 -12.48 -1.66 2.61
N GLY A 63 -12.60 -2.20 3.83
CA GLY A 63 -11.63 -3.14 4.38
C GLY A 63 -10.21 -2.56 4.46
N GLY A 64 -9.24 -3.48 4.48
CA GLY A 64 -7.82 -3.16 4.40
C GLY A 64 -7.14 -2.90 5.73
N ARG A 65 -5.91 -2.37 5.65
CA ARG A 65 -5.03 -2.14 6.79
C ARG A 65 -4.96 -0.66 7.13
N ARG A 66 -4.72 -0.40 8.40
CA ARG A 66 -4.47 0.94 8.95
C ARG A 66 -3.17 0.88 9.72
N TRP A 67 -2.26 1.78 9.41
CA TRP A 67 -0.96 1.87 10.05
C TRP A 67 -0.72 3.28 10.54
N LYS A 68 0.10 3.41 11.57
CA LYS A 68 0.68 4.67 11.99
C LYS A 68 2.14 4.63 11.59
N MET A 69 2.55 5.52 10.71
CA MET A 69 3.91 5.61 10.18
C MET A 69 4.60 6.86 10.71
N THR A 70 5.91 6.77 10.96
CA THR A 70 6.76 7.96 11.13
C THR A 70 6.89 8.72 9.81
N ALA A 71 7.43 9.94 9.84
CA ALA A 71 7.68 10.70 8.62
C ALA A 71 8.66 9.97 7.66
N GLU A 72 9.69 9.32 8.21
CA GLU A 72 10.67 8.56 7.41
C GLU A 72 10.05 7.32 6.77
N GLN A 73 9.24 6.56 7.53
CA GLN A 73 8.50 5.42 7.00
C GLN A 73 7.50 5.86 5.93
N PHE A 74 6.85 7.01 6.13
CA PHE A 74 5.90 7.55 5.17
C PHE A 74 6.58 7.98 3.86
N ASP A 75 7.77 8.58 3.90
CA ASP A 75 8.53 8.92 2.68
C ASP A 75 8.84 7.67 1.85
N GLY A 76 9.32 6.60 2.49
CA GLY A 76 9.54 5.32 1.83
C GLY A 76 8.26 4.70 1.26
N PHE A 77 7.17 4.76 2.03
CA PHE A 77 5.86 4.29 1.60
C PHE A 77 5.34 5.07 0.39
N GLN A 78 5.51 6.40 0.34
CA GLN A 78 5.10 7.22 -0.78
C GLN A 78 5.81 6.81 -2.09
N ARG A 79 7.11 6.52 -2.02
CA ARG A 79 7.88 6.04 -3.18
C ARG A 79 7.34 4.71 -3.67
N PHE A 80 7.14 3.75 -2.76
CA PHE A 80 6.57 2.44 -3.09
C PHE A 80 5.17 2.53 -3.75
N ILE A 81 4.31 3.42 -3.24
CA ILE A 81 2.98 3.61 -3.82
C ILE A 81 3.02 4.31 -5.18
N ALA A 82 4.00 5.19 -5.42
CA ALA A 82 4.20 5.77 -6.74
C ALA A 82 4.47 4.69 -7.80
N ASP A 83 5.26 3.66 -7.48
CA ASP A 83 5.44 2.48 -8.34
C ASP A 83 4.12 1.72 -8.56
N ALA A 84 3.30 1.53 -7.51
CA ALA A 84 2.01 0.85 -7.63
C ALA A 84 1.02 1.62 -8.53
N ILE A 85 1.03 2.96 -8.45
CA ILE A 85 0.23 3.83 -9.31
C ILE A 85 0.77 3.79 -10.76
N ALA A 86 2.08 3.84 -10.95
CA ALA A 86 2.69 3.73 -12.27
C ALA A 86 2.33 2.40 -12.95
N ALA A 87 2.37 1.28 -12.21
CA ALA A 87 1.97 -0.04 -12.72
C ALA A 87 0.46 -0.16 -13.05
N ARG A 88 -0.38 0.66 -12.39
CA ARG A 88 -1.80 0.79 -12.73
C ARG A 88 -1.99 1.53 -14.05
N ASP A 89 -1.37 2.71 -14.17
CA ASP A 89 -1.63 3.66 -15.26
C ASP A 89 -0.86 3.34 -16.55
N HIS A 90 0.30 2.69 -16.43
CA HIS A 90 1.06 2.16 -17.57
C HIS A 90 1.09 0.63 -17.53
N PRO A 91 0.15 -0.07 -18.21
CA PRO A 91 0.38 -1.47 -18.54
C PRO A 91 1.65 -1.50 -19.38
N THR A 92 2.73 -2.05 -18.84
CA THR A 92 3.82 -2.52 -19.70
C THR A 92 3.19 -3.45 -20.72
N ALA A 93 3.27 -3.04 -22.00
CA ALA A 93 2.82 -3.85 -23.11
C ALA A 93 3.55 -5.19 -23.05
N GLY A 94 2.79 -6.25 -22.76
CA GLY A 94 3.22 -7.62 -23.02
C GLY A 94 3.04 -7.95 -24.49
#